data_AF-A0A0C9YEJ5-F1
#
_entry.id   AF-A0A0C9YEJ5-F1
#
_cell.length_a   1.000
_cell.length_b   1.000
_cell.length_c   1.000
_cell.angle_alpha   90.00
_cell.angle_beta   90.00
_cell.angle_gamma   90.00
#
_symmetry.space_group_name_H-M   'P 1'
#
loop_
_entity.id
_entity.type
_entity.pdbx_description
1 polymer ?
#
loop_
_entity_poly.entity_id
_entity_poly.type
_entity_poly.pdbx_seq_one_letter_code
_entity_poly.pdbx_strand_id
1 'polypeptide(L)'
;PLYAFFALEPTIEYIAGCHLHVFWCMAKGCKKGVRRYLDKSDARSTGNMHKHIKACWGEDILQQAFKMRGTTAAHKAVKSYVKSGSILAAFDCQGGVSYSHWQHTKLETRDHGFQSLMETGCPEYYIPDVHTVRCDILLVFACVHQRLAMKLQSYEGQLSFGTDTWTAPNHKAFAAVTSGEV
;
A
#
# COMPACT_ATOMS: atom_id res chain seq x y z
N PRO A 1 20.76 -16.92 12.37
CA PRO A 1 19.73 -15.87 12.16
C PRO A 1 18.94 -16.01 10.84
N LEU A 2 19.54 -16.35 9.68
CA LEU A 2 18.81 -16.42 8.39
C LEU A 2 17.59 -17.36 8.39
N TYR A 3 17.67 -18.50 9.07
CA TYR A 3 16.54 -19.43 9.17
C TYR A 3 15.33 -18.86 9.94
N ALA A 4 15.50 -17.76 10.68
CA ALA A 4 14.41 -17.09 11.38
C ALA A 4 13.35 -16.50 10.44
N PHE A 5 13.65 -16.36 9.15
CA PHE A 5 12.75 -15.83 8.12
C PHE A 5 11.95 -16.90 7.37
N PHE A 6 12.21 -18.17 7.68
CA PHE A 6 11.59 -19.31 7.04
C PHE A 6 10.85 -20.17 8.06
N ALA A 7 9.94 -21.01 7.58
CA ALA A 7 9.28 -22.01 8.42
C ALA A 7 10.31 -22.87 9.16
N LEU A 8 10.05 -23.17 10.44
CA LEU A 8 10.92 -23.96 11.32
C LEU A 8 11.20 -25.35 10.74
N GLU A 9 10.19 -25.96 10.13
CA GLU A 9 10.28 -27.28 9.50
C GLU A 9 10.39 -27.11 7.99
N PRO A 10 11.58 -27.33 7.39
CA PRO A 10 11.72 -27.34 5.95
C PRO A 10 11.03 -28.58 5.35
N THR A 11 10.47 -28.43 4.16
CA THR A 11 9.95 -29.57 3.41
C THR A 11 11.12 -30.35 2.81
N ILE A 12 11.10 -31.67 2.94
CA ILE A 12 12.08 -32.55 2.31
C ILE A 12 11.53 -32.98 0.95
N GLU A 13 12.29 -32.72 -0.11
CA GLU A 13 11.94 -33.11 -1.48
C GLU A 13 13.08 -33.89 -2.13
N TYR A 14 12.73 -34.66 -3.16
CA TYR A 14 13.68 -35.39 -4.01
C TYR A 14 13.48 -34.96 -5.46
N ILE A 15 14.51 -34.38 -6.07
CA ILE A 15 14.49 -33.99 -7.50
C ILE A 15 15.62 -34.73 -8.20
N ALA A 16 15.28 -35.55 -9.20
CA ALA A 16 16.25 -36.34 -9.97
C ALA A 16 17.18 -37.21 -9.09
N GLY A 17 16.66 -37.73 -7.97
CA GLY A 17 17.43 -38.53 -7.01
C GLY A 17 18.24 -37.71 -5.99
N CYS A 18 18.30 -36.38 -6.13
CA CYS A 18 18.98 -35.49 -5.20
C CYS A 18 18.08 -35.12 -4.03
N HIS A 19 18.57 -35.31 -2.79
CA HIS A 19 17.89 -34.92 -1.56
C HIS A 19 18.06 -33.40 -1.30
N LEU A 20 16.94 -32.69 -1.15
CA LEU A 20 16.94 -31.25 -0.90
C LEU A 20 15.96 -30.83 0.20
N HIS A 21 16.30 -29.72 0.86
CA HIS A 21 15.41 -29.03 1.79
C HIS A 21 14.81 -27.78 1.13
N VAL A 22 13.51 -27.61 1.26
CA VAL A 22 12.79 -26.39 0.85
C VAL A 22 12.46 -25.56 2.08
N PHE A 23 13.05 -24.38 2.16
CA PHE A 23 12.75 -23.39 3.19
C PHE A 23 11.68 -22.42 2.69
N TRP A 24 10.47 -22.53 3.23
CA TRP A 24 9.35 -21.65 2.88
C TRP A 24 9.45 -20.31 3.59
N CYS A 25 9.37 -19.22 2.85
CA CYS A 25 9.39 -17.87 3.42
C CYS A 25 8.14 -17.61 4.27
N MET A 26 8.31 -16.98 5.43
CA MET A 26 7.19 -16.62 6.31
C MET A 26 6.60 -15.22 6.04
N ALA A 27 7.13 -14.49 5.05
CA ALA A 27 6.59 -13.17 4.73
C ALA A 27 5.13 -13.33 4.27
N LYS A 28 4.25 -12.46 4.79
CA LYS A 28 2.85 -12.43 4.36
C LYS A 28 2.77 -12.26 2.83
N GLY A 29 1.91 -13.04 2.19
CA GLY A 29 1.77 -13.07 0.73
C GLY A 29 2.91 -13.71 -0.06
N CYS A 30 4.07 -14.02 0.55
CA CYS A 30 5.18 -14.66 -0.14
C CYS A 30 5.00 -16.18 -0.22
N LYS A 31 4.95 -16.73 -1.44
CA LYS A 31 4.86 -18.17 -1.68
C LYS A 31 6.19 -18.78 -2.12
N LYS A 32 7.32 -18.10 -1.85
CA LYS A 32 8.63 -18.53 -2.34
C LYS A 32 9.26 -19.53 -1.39
N GLY A 33 9.53 -20.74 -1.90
CA GLY A 33 10.37 -21.75 -1.25
C GLY A 33 11.81 -21.66 -1.79
N VAL A 34 12.78 -21.49 -0.89
CA VAL A 34 14.20 -21.51 -1.26
C VAL A 34 14.73 -22.93 -1.12
N ARG A 35 15.11 -23.54 -2.24
CA ARG A 35 15.67 -24.90 -2.29
C ARG A 35 17.13 -24.90 -1.87
N ARG A 36 17.51 -25.92 -1.10
CA ARG A 36 18.88 -26.20 -0.68
C ARG A 36 19.21 -27.66 -0.92
N TYR A 37 20.11 -27.90 -1.86
CA TYR A 37 20.63 -29.22 -2.19
C TYR A 37 21.66 -29.65 -1.14
N LEU A 38 21.57 -30.88 -0.66
CA LEU A 38 22.48 -31.42 0.36
C LEU A 38 23.69 -32.16 -0.24
N ASP A 39 23.59 -32.54 -1.50
CA ASP A 39 24.56 -33.34 -2.26
C ASP A 39 25.62 -32.49 -2.99
N LYS A 40 25.40 -31.19 -3.13
CA LYS A 40 26.27 -30.28 -3.89
C LYS A 40 27.29 -29.55 -3.01
N SER A 41 28.38 -29.08 -3.63
CA SER A 41 29.46 -28.34 -2.95
C SER A 41 28.99 -27.06 -2.26
N ASP A 42 27.89 -26.48 -2.72
CA ASP A 42 27.23 -25.30 -2.15
C ASP A 42 26.23 -25.64 -1.04
N ALA A 43 26.18 -26.88 -0.55
CA ALA A 43 25.29 -27.31 0.53
C ALA A 43 25.44 -26.48 1.82
N ARG A 44 26.57 -25.77 2.02
CA ARG A 44 26.77 -24.83 3.13
C ARG A 44 26.47 -23.36 2.81
N SER A 45 26.25 -23.03 1.54
CA SER A 45 25.94 -21.67 1.10
C SER A 45 24.54 -21.24 1.52
N THR A 46 24.43 -20.01 2.01
CA THR A 46 23.16 -19.37 2.39
C THR A 46 22.86 -18.14 1.52
N GLY A 47 23.64 -17.94 0.44
CA GLY A 47 23.55 -16.74 -0.39
C GLY A 47 22.19 -16.59 -1.09
N ASN A 48 21.55 -17.69 -1.49
CA ASN A 48 20.20 -17.68 -2.07
C ASN A 48 19.14 -17.23 -1.04
N MET A 49 19.21 -17.73 0.19
CA MET A 49 18.34 -17.35 1.30
C MET A 49 18.53 -15.87 1.61
N HIS A 50 19.78 -15.42 1.74
CA HIS A 50 20.13 -14.03 2.02
C HIS A 50 19.59 -13.08 0.93
N LYS A 51 19.82 -13.41 -0.35
CA LYS A 51 19.30 -12.61 -1.49
C LYS A 51 17.77 -12.53 -1.46
N HIS A 52 17.09 -13.64 -1.16
CA HIS A 52 15.63 -13.63 -1.03
C HIS A 52 15.15 -12.78 0.14
N ILE A 53 15.75 -12.94 1.32
CA ILE A 53 15.34 -12.18 2.52
C ILE A 53 15.52 -10.68 2.28
N LYS A 54 16.67 -10.25 1.75
CA LYS A 54 16.92 -8.85 1.43
C LYS A 54 15.87 -8.25 0.50
N ALA A 55 15.46 -9.00 -0.52
CA ALA A 55 14.44 -8.56 -1.47
C ALA A 55 13.00 -8.61 -0.90
N CYS A 56 12.70 -9.58 -0.04
CA CYS A 56 11.34 -9.83 0.42
C CYS A 56 10.98 -9.04 1.69
N TRP A 57 11.89 -9.03 2.65
CA TRP A 57 11.71 -8.42 3.96
C TRP A 57 12.31 -7.01 3.98
N GLY A 58 13.48 -6.82 3.38
CA GLY A 58 14.25 -5.57 3.46
C GLY A 58 15.58 -5.79 4.18
N GLU A 59 16.55 -4.93 3.89
CA GLU A 59 17.90 -5.03 4.46
C GLU A 59 17.92 -4.66 5.95
N ASP A 60 17.13 -3.68 6.35
CA ASP A 60 16.99 -3.19 7.71
C ASP A 60 16.53 -4.28 8.69
N ILE A 61 15.51 -5.05 8.32
CA ILE A 61 15.00 -6.17 9.14
C ILE A 61 16.03 -7.29 9.24
N LEU A 62 16.70 -7.58 8.11
CA LEU A 62 17.76 -8.58 8.07
C LEU A 62 18.85 -8.22 9.09
N GLN A 63 19.33 -6.97 9.08
CA GLN A 63 20.32 -6.48 10.03
C GLN A 63 19.83 -6.52 11.49
N GLN A 64 18.57 -6.19 11.75
CA GLN A 64 17.99 -6.32 13.10
C GLN A 64 18.00 -7.77 13.59
N ALA A 65 17.61 -8.72 12.74
CA ALA A 65 17.64 -10.15 13.07
C ALA A 65 19.06 -10.68 13.33
N PHE A 66 20.07 -10.12 12.66
CA PHE A 66 21.47 -10.44 12.94
C PHE A 66 21.96 -9.88 14.28
N LYS A 67 21.41 -8.75 14.75
CA LYS A 67 21.74 -8.16 16.06
C LYS A 67 21.14 -8.95 17.25
N MET A 68 20.07 -9.71 17.02
CA MET A 68 19.43 -10.51 18.07
C MET A 68 20.28 -11.73 18.45
N ARG A 69 20.46 -11.96 19.76
CA ARG A 69 21.14 -13.16 20.26
C ARG A 69 20.22 -14.37 20.16
N GLY A 70 20.46 -15.21 19.15
CA GLY A 70 19.81 -16.53 19.01
C GLY A 70 18.73 -16.60 17.94
N THR A 71 18.59 -17.78 17.35
CA THR A 71 17.65 -18.05 16.25
C THR A 71 16.19 -17.96 16.66
N THR A 72 15.84 -18.44 17.87
CA THR A 72 14.46 -18.41 18.37
C THR A 72 13.95 -17.00 18.64
N ALA A 73 14.79 -16.14 19.23
CA ALA A 73 14.45 -14.74 19.46
C ALA A 73 14.25 -13.99 18.13
N ALA A 74 15.17 -14.18 17.17
CA ALA A 74 15.04 -13.65 15.83
C ALA A 74 13.76 -14.16 15.13
N HIS A 75 13.44 -15.44 15.27
CA HIS A 75 12.24 -16.03 14.67
C HIS A 75 10.96 -15.44 15.27
N LYS A 76 10.91 -15.25 16.59
CA LYS A 76 9.76 -14.61 17.26
C LYS A 76 9.58 -13.17 16.77
N ALA A 77 10.67 -12.41 16.67
CA ALA A 77 10.64 -11.03 16.19
C ALA A 77 10.20 -10.91 14.72
N VAL A 78 10.72 -11.78 13.84
CA VAL A 78 10.32 -11.83 12.42
C VAL A 78 8.85 -12.23 12.27
N LYS A 79 8.37 -13.19 13.07
CA LYS A 79 6.95 -13.61 13.06
C LYS A 79 6.01 -12.49 13.52
N SER A 80 6.43 -11.66 14.48
CA SER A 80 5.67 -10.50 14.94
C SER A 80 5.83 -9.27 14.06
N TYR A 81 6.78 -9.29 13.11
CA TYR A 81 7.08 -8.13 12.30
C TYR A 81 5.90 -7.78 11.39
N VAL A 82 5.43 -6.56 11.54
CA VAL A 82 4.46 -5.90 10.67
C VAL A 82 5.28 -4.97 9.79
N LYS A 83 5.12 -5.07 8.47
CA LYS A 83 5.84 -4.20 7.53
C LYS A 83 5.43 -2.75 7.80
N SER A 84 6.34 -1.95 8.35
CA SER A 84 6.21 -0.49 8.42
C SER A 84 6.36 0.05 7.00
N GLY A 85 5.36 -0.17 6.16
CA GLY A 85 5.30 0.44 4.83
C GLY A 85 4.69 1.81 4.99
N SER A 86 5.42 2.88 4.67
CA SER A 86 4.84 4.22 4.70
C SER A 86 3.57 4.28 3.83
N ILE A 87 2.45 4.74 4.39
CA ILE A 87 1.19 5.05 3.69
C ILE A 87 1.52 5.93 2.49
N LEU A 88 2.40 6.92 2.62
CA LEU A 88 2.79 7.76 1.47
C LEU A 88 3.47 6.97 0.35
N ALA A 89 4.21 5.90 0.66
CA ALA A 89 4.80 5.02 -0.34
C ALA A 89 3.80 4.00 -0.92
N ALA A 90 2.82 3.54 -0.14
CA ALA A 90 1.75 2.65 -0.63
C ALA A 90 0.70 3.41 -1.46
N PHE A 91 0.49 4.67 -1.12
CA PHE A 91 -0.37 5.59 -1.83
C PHE A 91 0.50 6.46 -2.73
N ASP A 92 1.02 5.88 -3.82
CA ASP A 92 1.69 6.63 -4.91
C ASP A 92 0.84 7.85 -5.33
N CYS A 93 1.11 9.01 -4.72
CA CYS A 93 0.55 10.29 -5.11
C CYS A 93 1.42 10.82 -6.26
N GLN A 94 1.25 10.25 -7.46
CA GLN A 94 1.88 10.80 -8.64
C GLN A 94 1.22 12.13 -9.01
N GLY A 95 1.99 13.21 -8.88
CA GLY A 95 1.71 14.51 -9.49
C GLY A 95 0.93 15.47 -8.58
N GLY A 96 1.55 16.63 -8.33
CA GLY A 96 0.87 17.80 -7.77
C GLY A 96 -0.02 18.42 -8.83
N VAL A 97 -1.14 17.78 -9.14
CA VAL A 97 -2.16 18.41 -9.98
C VAL A 97 -2.99 19.32 -9.07
N SER A 98 -2.74 20.62 -9.18
CA SER A 98 -3.55 21.63 -8.51
C SER A 98 -4.83 21.82 -9.31
N TYR A 99 -5.95 21.33 -8.77
CA TYR A 99 -7.27 21.67 -9.27
C TYR A 99 -7.82 22.85 -8.46
N SER A 100 -8.51 23.78 -9.12
CA SER A 100 -9.34 24.72 -8.38
C SER A 100 -10.44 23.95 -7.65
N HIS A 101 -10.51 24.12 -6.34
CA HIS A 101 -11.57 23.54 -5.50
C HIS A 101 -12.91 24.28 -5.65
N TRP A 102 -12.87 25.46 -6.28
CA TRP A 102 -14.04 26.27 -6.58
C TRP A 102 -14.68 25.77 -7.86
N GLN A 103 -15.80 25.06 -7.72
CA GLN A 103 -16.69 24.78 -8.83
C GLN A 103 -17.54 26.02 -9.12
N HIS A 104 -17.87 26.23 -10.39
CA HIS A 104 -18.84 27.25 -10.78
C HIS A 104 -20.17 26.97 -10.07
N THR A 105 -20.72 28.01 -9.48
CA THR A 105 -22.04 27.97 -8.86
C THR A 105 -23.12 27.86 -9.92
N LYS A 106 -24.27 27.30 -9.54
CA LYS A 106 -25.44 27.17 -10.41
C LYS A 106 -25.91 28.52 -11.00
N LEU A 107 -25.63 29.63 -10.29
CA LEU A 107 -25.92 30.97 -10.78
C LEU A 107 -24.95 31.37 -11.90
N GLU A 108 -23.65 31.16 -11.69
CA GLU A 108 -22.61 31.47 -12.68
C GLU A 108 -22.81 30.64 -13.96
N THR A 109 -23.07 29.33 -13.86
CA THR A 109 -23.28 28.49 -15.06
C THR A 109 -24.53 28.85 -15.85
N ARG A 110 -25.48 29.60 -15.27
CA ARG A 110 -26.72 30.04 -15.92
C ARG A 110 -26.69 31.51 -16.33
N ASP A 111 -25.68 32.25 -15.91
CA ASP A 111 -25.53 33.66 -16.24
C ASP A 111 -25.01 33.80 -17.67
N HIS A 112 -25.79 34.49 -18.50
CA HIS A 112 -25.45 34.69 -19.91
C HIS A 112 -24.18 35.55 -20.08
N GLY A 113 -23.90 36.44 -19.14
CA GLY A 113 -22.67 37.23 -19.12
C GLY A 113 -21.44 36.35 -18.86
N PHE A 114 -21.55 35.45 -17.89
CA PHE A 114 -20.52 34.46 -17.57
C PHE A 114 -20.27 33.47 -18.71
N GLN A 115 -21.33 32.92 -19.33
CA GLN A 115 -21.19 32.04 -20.49
C GLN A 115 -20.49 32.75 -21.66
N SER A 116 -20.95 33.96 -21.99
CA SER A 116 -20.34 34.79 -23.04
C SER A 116 -18.86 35.09 -22.74
N LEU A 117 -18.51 35.39 -21.49
CA LEU A 117 -17.13 35.63 -21.07
C LEU A 117 -16.26 34.37 -21.19
N MET A 118 -16.76 33.21 -20.81
CA MET A 118 -16.03 31.94 -20.94
C MET A 118 -15.86 31.50 -22.41
N GLU A 119 -16.80 31.89 -23.28
CA GLU A 119 -16.73 31.65 -24.73
C GLU A 119 -15.88 32.69 -25.48
N THR A 120 -15.61 33.86 -24.88
CA THR A 120 -14.75 34.88 -25.51
C THR A 120 -13.30 34.40 -25.64
N GLY A 121 -12.94 33.99 -26.86
CA GLY A 121 -11.61 33.49 -27.22
C GLY A 121 -11.57 32.00 -27.57
N CYS A 122 -12.64 31.25 -27.31
CA CYS A 122 -12.78 29.85 -27.73
C CYS A 122 -14.26 29.51 -28.00
N PRO A 123 -14.75 29.73 -29.23
CA PRO A 123 -16.15 29.44 -29.59
C PRO A 123 -16.55 27.96 -29.48
N GLU A 124 -15.56 27.06 -29.43
CA GLU A 124 -15.78 25.61 -29.26
C GLU A 124 -15.76 25.18 -27.78
N TYR A 125 -15.62 26.11 -26.83
CA TYR A 125 -15.53 25.80 -25.41
C TYR A 125 -16.89 25.35 -24.85
N TYR A 126 -17.02 24.05 -24.60
CA TYR A 126 -18.23 23.47 -24.01
C TYR A 126 -18.24 23.63 -22.48
N ILE A 127 -19.21 24.38 -21.95
CA ILE A 127 -19.48 24.45 -20.52
C ILE A 127 -20.44 23.32 -20.15
N PRO A 128 -20.01 22.32 -19.36
CA PRO A 128 -20.89 21.22 -18.97
C PRO A 128 -21.99 21.72 -18.04
N ASP A 129 -23.20 21.19 -18.23
CA ASP A 129 -24.32 21.45 -17.32
C ASP A 129 -24.01 20.97 -15.89
N VAL A 130 -24.64 21.60 -14.90
CA VAL A 130 -24.49 21.29 -13.48
C VAL A 130 -24.77 19.82 -13.17
N HIS A 131 -25.71 19.18 -13.88
CA HIS A 131 -25.98 17.76 -13.72
C HIS A 131 -24.84 16.90 -14.24
N THR A 132 -24.25 17.24 -15.38
CA THR A 132 -23.07 16.55 -15.95
C THR A 132 -21.89 16.63 -14.98
N VAL A 133 -21.57 17.84 -14.52
CA VAL A 133 -20.50 18.06 -13.54
C VAL A 133 -20.74 17.24 -12.27
N ARG A 134 -21.97 17.24 -11.74
CA ARG A 134 -22.34 16.43 -10.58
C ARG A 134 -22.12 14.94 -10.82
N CYS A 135 -22.57 14.41 -11.96
CA CYS A 135 -22.40 13.00 -12.31
C CYS A 135 -20.93 12.61 -12.39
N ASP A 136 -20.11 13.44 -13.04
CA ASP A 136 -18.68 13.20 -13.18
C ASP A 136 -17.97 13.21 -11.82
N ILE A 137 -18.30 14.17 -10.95
CA ILE A 137 -17.76 14.22 -9.58
C ILE A 137 -18.12 12.95 -8.82
N LEU A 138 -19.39 12.52 -8.84
CA LEU A 138 -19.83 11.31 -8.15
C LEU A 138 -19.09 10.07 -8.67
N LEU A 139 -18.85 10.00 -9.97
CA LEU A 139 -18.09 8.91 -10.58
C LEU A 139 -16.62 8.94 -10.14
N VAL A 140 -15.98 10.12 -10.13
CA VAL A 140 -14.62 10.28 -9.61
C VAL A 140 -14.55 9.85 -8.15
N PHE A 141 -15.49 10.28 -7.30
CA PHE A 141 -15.57 9.86 -5.90
C PHE A 141 -15.70 8.35 -5.77
N ALA A 142 -16.58 7.72 -6.54
CA ALA A 142 -16.77 6.27 -6.52
C ALA A 142 -15.49 5.51 -6.93
N CYS A 143 -14.84 5.93 -8.01
CA CYS A 143 -13.59 5.33 -8.49
C CYS A 143 -12.45 5.52 -7.48
N VAL A 144 -12.32 6.71 -6.90
CA VAL A 144 -11.32 6.99 -5.86
C VAL A 144 -11.59 6.15 -4.62
N HIS A 145 -12.84 6.05 -4.16
CA HIS A 145 -13.22 5.20 -3.04
C HIS A 145 -12.85 3.73 -3.27
N GLN A 146 -13.13 3.19 -4.47
CA GLN A 146 -12.75 1.81 -4.81
C GLN A 146 -11.23 1.62 -4.79
N ARG A 147 -10.47 2.56 -5.35
CA ARG A 147 -8.99 2.53 -5.33
C ARG A 147 -8.43 2.61 -3.91
N LEU A 148 -8.96 3.52 -3.09
CA LEU A 148 -8.58 3.65 -1.69
C LEU A 148 -8.93 2.37 -0.91
N ALA A 149 -10.11 1.79 -1.12
CA ALA A 149 -10.52 0.55 -0.49
C ALA A 149 -9.57 -0.60 -0.83
N MET A 150 -9.19 -0.76 -2.10
CA MET A 150 -8.19 -1.76 -2.50
C MET A 150 -6.85 -1.53 -1.82
N LYS A 151 -6.36 -0.28 -1.80
CA LYS A 151 -5.09 0.07 -1.15
C LYS A 151 -5.13 -0.21 0.36
N LEU A 152 -6.18 0.22 1.05
CA LEU A 152 -6.38 -0.02 2.48
C LEU A 152 -6.50 -1.52 2.81
N GLN A 153 -7.19 -2.31 1.98
CA GLN A 153 -7.30 -3.77 2.16
C GLN A 153 -5.97 -4.50 1.92
N SER A 154 -5.13 -3.99 1.02
CA SER A 154 -3.80 -4.54 0.74
C SER A 154 -2.72 -4.10 1.74
N TYR A 155 -3.02 -3.11 2.59
CA TYR A 155 -2.06 -2.54 3.51
C TYR A 155 -1.74 -3.52 4.64
N GLU A 156 -0.48 -3.92 4.74
CA GLU A 156 -0.04 -4.93 5.72
C GLU A 156 0.28 -4.35 7.10
N GLY A 157 0.33 -3.01 7.21
CA GLY A 157 0.68 -2.27 8.42
C GLY A 157 -0.49 -2.06 9.39
N GLN A 158 -0.22 -1.45 10.55
CA GLN A 158 -1.26 -0.95 11.44
C GLN A 158 -1.70 0.45 10.99
N LEU A 159 -3.02 0.70 11.06
CA LEU A 159 -3.62 2.01 10.77
C LEU A 159 -4.14 2.60 12.09
N SER A 160 -3.79 3.86 12.37
CA SER A 160 -4.46 4.65 13.40
C SER A 160 -5.63 5.40 12.77
N PHE A 161 -6.74 5.54 13.51
CA PHE A 161 -7.87 6.35 13.08
C PHE A 161 -8.13 7.45 14.12
N GLY A 162 -8.14 8.70 13.66
CA GLY A 162 -8.62 9.85 14.42
C GLY A 162 -10.07 10.14 14.02
N THR A 163 -10.92 10.43 14.99
CA THR A 163 -12.27 10.95 14.74
C THR A 163 -12.37 12.31 15.38
N ASP A 164 -12.64 13.33 14.57
CA ASP A 164 -12.92 14.69 15.01
C ASP A 164 -14.41 14.96 14.82
N THR A 165 -15.09 15.44 15.86
CA THR A 165 -16.53 15.72 15.83
C THR A 165 -16.81 17.11 16.33
N TRP A 166 -17.59 17.88 15.59
CA TRP A 166 -17.96 19.25 15.96
C TRP A 166 -19.41 19.57 15.54
N THR A 167 -19.98 20.59 16.17
CA THR A 167 -21.29 21.13 15.80
C THR A 167 -21.07 22.49 15.13
N ALA A 168 -21.51 22.62 13.88
CA ALA A 168 -21.41 23.88 13.15
C ALA A 168 -22.43 24.92 13.67
N PRO A 169 -22.23 26.22 13.41
CA PRO A 169 -23.12 27.30 13.85
C PRO A 169 -24.59 27.16 13.39
N ASN A 170 -24.86 26.34 12.38
CA ASN A 170 -26.21 26.00 11.93
C ASN A 170 -26.83 24.80 12.67
N HIS A 171 -26.33 24.47 13.87
CA HIS A 171 -26.76 23.35 14.73
C HIS A 171 -26.65 21.96 14.08
N LYS A 172 -25.81 21.79 13.05
CA LYS A 172 -25.53 20.48 12.44
C LYS A 172 -24.28 19.86 13.04
N ALA A 173 -24.38 18.60 13.44
CA ALA A 173 -23.25 17.80 13.87
C ALA A 173 -22.48 17.26 12.64
N PHE A 174 -21.15 17.30 12.71
CA PHE A 174 -20.23 16.80 11.71
C PHE A 174 -19.21 15.87 12.38
N ALA A 175 -18.71 14.91 11.60
CA ALA A 175 -17.61 14.05 11.99
C ALA A 175 -16.64 13.91 10.81
N ALA A 176 -15.35 14.09 11.07
CA ALA A 176 -14.27 13.73 10.17
C ALA A 176 -13.53 12.52 10.72
N VAL A 177 -13.28 11.53 9.86
CA VAL A 177 -12.43 10.38 10.18
C VAL A 177 -11.16 10.51 9.36
N THR A 178 -10.03 10.58 10.05
CA THR A 178 -8.69 10.62 9.46
C THR A 178 -7.97 9.32 9.78
N SER A 179 -7.21 8.79 8.83
CA SER A 179 -6.36 7.62 9.04
C SER A 179 -4.89 8.01 8.94
N GLY A 180 -4.07 7.57 9.89
CA GLY A 180 -2.64 7.77 9.92
C GLY A 180 -1.87 6.47 10.16
N GLU A 181 -0.55 6.56 10.13
CA GLU A 181 0.33 5.47 10.56
C GLU A 181 0.49 5.47 12.08
N VAL A 182 0.88 4.33 12.64
CA VAL A 182 1.33 4.20 14.03
C VAL A 182 2.83 4.02 14.04
#